data_AF-A0A8T5PIB6-F1
#
_entry.id   AF-A0A8T5PIB6-F1
#
_cell.length_a   1.000
_cell.length_b   1.000
_cell.length_c   1.000
_cell.angle_alpha   90.00
_cell.angle_beta   90.00
_cell.angle_gamma   90.00
#
_symmetry.space_group_name_H-M   'P 1'
#
loop_
_entity.id
_entity.type
_entity.pdbx_description
1 polymer ?
#
loop_
_entity_poly.entity_id
_entity_poly.type
_entity_poly.pdbx_seq_one_letter_code
_entity_poly.pdbx_strand_id
1 'polypeptide(L)'
;MQLPPIEDLVWAFFKVPQYVRTGVFLNDLINFIILPSAVLIIFLISAAHVFIPGILRERWKTFIALVFYMVIVSQGIYAYFAIFFQGYVMIFIIFAFIFFAITRFIPMKYWEAGAKVAAKYGEKSQDIKRLQQELEIKMRERERVQGYLNQAIADGRRRDVQMWQIQLNEIEREIDRLKIRIEELKKMP
;
A
#
# COMPACT_ATOMS: atom_id res chain seq x y z
N MET A 1 28.20 30.15 47.02
CA MET A 1 27.99 28.92 46.24
C MET A 1 27.34 29.31 44.93
N GLN A 2 28.08 29.24 43.82
CA GLN A 2 27.48 29.40 42.50
C GLN A 2 26.75 28.10 42.14
N LEU A 3 25.48 28.21 41.75
CA LEU A 3 24.72 27.08 41.24
C LEU A 3 25.43 26.59 39.97
N PRO A 4 25.64 25.26 39.80
CA PRO A 4 26.23 24.75 38.58
C PRO A 4 25.35 25.15 37.38
N PRO A 5 25.94 25.49 36.24
CA PRO A 5 25.20 25.82 35.03
C PRO A 5 24.24 24.67 34.68
N ILE A 6 23.06 25.00 34.13
CA ILE A 6 22.00 24.03 33.80
C ILE A 6 22.55 22.86 32.95
N GLU A 7 23.55 23.14 32.13
CA GLU A 7 24.27 22.14 31.33
C GLU A 7 24.88 21.03 32.20
N ASP A 8 25.52 21.34 33.33
CA ASP A 8 26.13 20.34 34.20
C ASP A 8 25.11 19.46 34.91
N LEU A 9 23.91 19.98 35.19
CA LEU A 9 22.79 19.18 35.72
C LEU A 9 22.29 18.17 34.68
N VAL A 10 22.19 18.57 33.42
CA VAL A 10 21.79 17.69 32.31
C VAL A 10 22.84 16.60 32.11
N TRP A 11 24.13 16.94 32.11
CA TRP A 11 25.19 15.96 31.94
C TRP A 11 25.34 15.01 33.13
N ALA A 12 25.08 15.47 34.35
CA ALA A 12 25.07 14.65 35.55
C ALA A 12 23.90 13.64 35.52
N PHE A 13 22.73 14.04 35.02
CA PHE A 13 21.58 13.15 34.88
C PHE A 13 21.86 11.96 33.93
N PHE A 14 22.52 12.22 32.81
CA PHE A 14 22.89 11.18 31.83
C PHE A 14 24.18 10.42 32.19
N LYS A 15 24.83 10.71 33.33
CA LYS A 15 26.12 10.11 33.76
C LYS A 15 27.20 10.10 32.66
N VAL A 16 27.21 11.11 31.79
CA VAL A 16 28.17 11.17 30.68
C VAL A 16 29.53 11.66 31.21
N PRO A 17 30.61 10.87 31.07
CA PRO A 17 31.94 11.28 31.49
C PRO A 17 32.40 12.54 30.75
N GLN A 18 33.11 13.43 31.45
CA GLN A 18 33.52 14.72 30.88
C GLN A 18 34.38 14.61 29.61
N TYR A 19 35.14 13.51 29.44
CA TYR A 19 35.95 13.26 28.24
C TYR A 19 35.13 12.95 26.97
N VAL A 20 33.83 12.64 27.11
CA VAL A 20 32.91 12.34 25.99
C VAL A 20 32.09 13.58 25.61
N ARG A 21 32.12 14.66 26.41
CA ARG A 21 31.40 15.93 26.18
C ARG A 21 32.02 16.75 25.04
N THR A 22 32.11 16.16 23.86
CA THR A 22 32.54 16.84 22.63
C THR A 22 31.30 17.30 21.86
N GLY A 23 31.43 18.36 21.04
CA GLY A 23 30.33 18.81 20.17
C GLY A 23 29.83 17.72 19.19
N VAL A 24 30.67 16.72 18.91
CA VAL A 24 30.31 15.52 18.14
C VAL A 24 29.32 14.64 18.90
N PHE A 25 29.55 14.38 20.19
CA PHE A 25 28.62 13.61 21.02
C PHE A 25 27.26 14.28 21.18
N LEU A 26 27.22 15.62 21.29
CA LEU A 26 25.97 16.39 21.30
C LEU A 26 25.19 16.21 20.00
N ASN A 27 25.86 16.32 18.86
CA ASN A 27 25.25 16.08 17.55
C ASN A 27 24.76 14.64 17.41
N ASP A 28 25.53 13.67 17.88
CA ASP A 28 25.13 12.26 17.83
C ASP A 28 23.94 11.98 18.75
N LEU A 29 23.93 12.52 19.97
CA LEU A 29 22.81 12.37 20.89
C LEU A 29 21.53 13.02 20.33
N ILE A 30 21.66 14.20 19.72
CA ILE A 30 20.51 14.86 19.07
C ILE A 30 20.01 14.03 17.88
N ASN A 31 20.90 13.62 16.99
CA ASN A 31 20.54 12.97 15.72
C ASN A 31 20.11 11.51 15.89
N PHE A 32 20.66 10.78 16.85
CA PHE A 32 20.39 9.36 17.06
C PHE A 32 19.39 9.07 18.18
N ILE A 33 19.19 10.01 19.11
CA ILE A 33 18.27 9.82 20.25
C ILE A 33 17.11 10.81 20.21
N ILE A 34 17.39 12.12 20.13
CA ILE A 34 16.30 13.11 20.28
C ILE A 34 15.40 13.14 19.04
N LEU A 35 15.98 13.22 17.84
CA LEU A 35 15.21 13.35 16.59
C LEU A 35 14.33 12.11 16.31
N PRO A 36 14.86 10.88 16.35
CA PRO A 36 14.05 9.68 16.10
C PRO A 36 12.97 9.48 17.17
N SER A 37 13.26 9.81 18.44
CA SER A 37 12.26 9.74 19.51
C SER A 37 11.13 10.75 19.33
N ALA A 38 11.44 12.00 18.97
CA ALA A 38 10.44 13.03 18.74
C ALA A 38 9.49 12.62 17.60
N VAL A 39 10.05 12.11 16.50
CA VAL A 39 9.24 11.66 15.36
C VAL A 39 8.43 10.41 15.68
N LEU A 40 9.00 9.45 16.41
CA LEU A 40 8.28 8.27 16.87
C LEU A 40 7.08 8.67 17.76
N ILE A 41 7.25 9.64 18.65
CA ILE A 41 6.17 10.14 19.52
C ILE A 41 5.08 10.82 18.67
N ILE A 42 5.44 11.69 17.74
CA ILE A 42 4.47 12.34 16.84
C ILE A 42 3.70 11.30 16.02
N PHE A 43 4.40 10.29 15.51
CA PHE A 43 3.81 9.19 14.76
C PHE A 43 2.82 8.39 15.63
N LEU A 44 3.21 8.01 16.85
CA LEU A 44 2.34 7.26 17.76
C LEU A 44 1.11 8.06 18.19
N ILE A 45 1.25 9.38 18.42
CA ILE A 45 0.12 10.25 18.73
C ILE A 45 -0.83 10.34 17.53
N SER A 46 -0.29 10.52 16.33
CA SER A 46 -1.09 10.60 15.10
C SER A 46 -1.82 9.27 14.82
N ALA A 47 -1.12 8.14 14.97
CA ALA A 47 -1.69 6.81 14.86
C ALA A 47 -2.79 6.59 15.92
N ALA A 48 -2.56 7.00 17.17
CA ALA A 48 -3.57 6.91 18.22
C ALA A 48 -4.83 7.73 17.87
N HIS A 49 -4.71 8.88 17.19
CA HIS A 49 -5.88 9.65 16.75
C HIS A 49 -6.66 8.97 15.63
N VAL A 50 -5.97 8.31 14.69
CA VAL A 50 -6.59 7.62 13.55
C VAL A 50 -7.21 6.28 13.94
N PHE A 51 -6.50 5.47 14.73
CA PHE A 51 -6.91 4.10 15.05
C PHE A 51 -7.82 4.00 16.27
N ILE A 52 -7.74 4.94 17.22
CA ILE A 52 -8.59 4.91 18.41
C ILE A 52 -9.87 5.70 18.13
N PRO A 53 -11.07 5.06 18.21
CA PRO A 53 -12.34 5.73 17.96
C PRO A 53 -12.53 6.95 18.88
N GLY A 54 -13.22 7.98 18.38
CA GLY A 54 -13.41 9.28 19.04
C GLY A 54 -14.11 9.27 20.40
N ILE A 55 -14.55 8.10 20.87
CA ILE A 55 -15.18 7.89 22.17
C ILE A 55 -14.17 8.06 23.33
N LEU A 56 -12.90 7.77 23.07
CA LEU A 56 -11.83 7.92 24.07
C LEU A 56 -11.34 9.36 24.14
N ARG A 57 -11.31 9.93 25.36
CA ARG A 57 -10.76 11.27 25.62
C ARG A 57 -9.30 11.36 25.13
N GLU A 58 -8.91 12.51 24.58
CA GLU A 58 -7.57 12.75 24.01
C GLU A 58 -6.43 12.37 24.95
N ARG A 59 -6.61 12.60 26.27
CA ARG A 59 -5.63 12.22 27.31
C ARG A 59 -5.30 10.73 27.31
N TRP A 60 -6.29 9.87 27.05
CA TRP A 60 -6.08 8.42 26.98
C TRP A 60 -5.35 8.02 25.71
N LYS A 61 -5.62 8.69 24.58
CA LYS A 61 -4.89 8.46 23.33
C LYS A 61 -3.41 8.81 23.48
N THR A 62 -3.11 9.93 24.12
CA THR A 62 -1.72 10.33 24.43
C THR A 62 -1.05 9.38 25.42
N PHE A 63 -1.77 8.93 26.45
CA PHE A 63 -1.24 7.94 27.40
C PHE A 63 -0.91 6.61 26.73
N ILE A 64 -1.81 6.11 25.87
CA ILE A 64 -1.58 4.89 25.09
C ILE A 64 -0.36 5.06 24.18
N ALA A 65 -0.23 6.19 23.49
CA ALA A 65 0.94 6.48 22.66
C ALA A 65 2.26 6.47 23.46
N LEU A 66 2.26 7.02 24.68
CA LEU A 66 3.42 7.00 25.58
C LEU A 66 3.76 5.59 26.07
N VAL A 67 2.76 4.78 26.41
CA VAL A 67 2.96 3.38 26.81
C VAL A 67 3.57 2.58 25.66
N PHE A 68 3.03 2.73 24.44
CA PHE A 68 3.60 2.07 23.25
C PHE A 68 5.02 2.55 22.95
N TYR A 69 5.33 3.83 23.14
CA TYR A 69 6.69 4.34 23.01
C TYR A 69 7.64 3.63 23.99
N MET A 70 7.27 3.50 25.27
CA MET A 70 8.10 2.80 26.25
C MET A 70 8.30 1.32 25.87
N VAL A 71 7.27 0.65 25.37
CA VAL A 71 7.36 -0.75 24.90
C VAL A 71 8.33 -0.85 23.71
N ILE A 72 8.22 0.02 22.72
CA ILE A 72 9.10 0.02 21.53
C ILE A 72 10.57 0.26 21.91
N VAL A 73 10.82 1.19 22.84
CA VAL A 73 12.16 1.49 23.34
C VAL A 73 12.73 0.32 24.14
N SER A 74 11.95 -0.25 25.06
CA SER A 74 12.39 -1.37 25.92
C SER A 74 12.61 -2.68 25.14
N GLN A 75 11.89 -2.91 24.04
CA GLN A 75 12.09 -4.07 23.16
C GLN A 75 13.28 -3.91 22.19
N GLY A 76 13.99 -2.77 22.23
CA GLY A 76 15.12 -2.51 21.33
C GLY A 76 14.72 -2.26 19.87
N ILE A 77 13.41 -2.22 19.56
CA ILE A 77 12.87 -1.92 18.22
C ILE A 77 13.26 -0.49 17.79
N TYR A 78 13.49 0.39 18.77
CA TYR A 78 13.96 1.75 18.56
C TYR A 78 15.22 1.84 17.69
N ALA A 79 16.16 0.89 17.78
CA ALA A 79 17.39 0.91 16.98
C ALA A 79 17.11 0.77 15.48
N TYR A 80 16.16 -0.10 15.10
CA TYR A 80 15.73 -0.24 13.70
C TYR A 80 15.04 1.03 13.19
N PHE A 81 14.25 1.69 14.05
CA PHE A 81 13.58 2.94 13.72
C PHE A 81 14.57 4.10 13.57
N ALA A 82 15.60 4.18 14.42
CA ALA A 82 16.63 5.21 14.36
C ALA A 82 17.45 5.13 13.06
N ILE A 83 17.81 3.91 12.62
CA ILE A 83 18.52 3.68 11.34
C ILE A 83 17.62 4.08 10.15
N PHE A 84 16.33 3.70 10.19
CA PHE A 84 15.36 4.11 9.18
C PHE A 84 15.23 5.64 9.11
N PHE A 85 15.16 6.29 10.25
CA PHE A 85 15.04 7.74 10.33
C PHE A 85 16.26 8.45 9.75
N GLN A 86 17.48 8.05 10.13
CA GLN A 86 18.70 8.65 9.59
C GLN A 86 18.80 8.53 8.05
N GLY A 87 18.35 7.41 7.47
CA GLY A 87 18.38 7.19 6.02
C GLY A 87 17.24 7.82 5.23
N TYR A 88 16.05 7.96 5.82
CA TYR A 88 14.81 8.28 5.08
C TYR A 88 14.13 9.58 5.51
N VAL A 89 14.63 10.30 6.51
CA VAL A 89 14.07 11.61 6.92
C VAL A 89 14.01 12.61 5.79
N MET A 90 15.05 12.69 4.98
CA MET A 90 15.08 13.62 3.86
C MET A 90 13.99 13.27 2.84
N ILE A 91 13.80 11.97 2.57
CA ILE A 91 12.73 11.46 1.71
C ILE A 91 11.37 11.77 2.33
N PHE A 92 11.19 11.55 3.62
CA PHE A 92 9.95 11.85 4.34
C PHE A 92 9.60 13.33 4.31
N ILE A 93 10.57 14.23 4.52
CA ILE A 93 10.38 15.68 4.42
C ILE A 93 9.98 16.08 2.99
N ILE A 94 10.62 15.51 1.98
CA ILE A 94 10.26 15.76 0.57
C ILE A 94 8.84 15.28 0.30
N PHE A 95 8.47 14.07 0.72
CA PHE A 95 7.11 13.54 0.56
C PHE A 95 6.08 14.36 1.32
N ALA A 96 6.37 14.76 2.56
CA ALA A 96 5.49 15.59 3.36
C ALA A 96 5.29 16.98 2.73
N PHE A 97 6.35 17.57 2.18
CA PHE A 97 6.27 18.84 1.47
C PHE A 97 5.47 18.73 0.17
N ILE A 98 5.70 17.68 -0.62
CA ILE A 98 4.92 17.41 -1.84
C ILE A 98 3.45 17.19 -1.47
N PHE A 99 3.17 16.37 -0.46
CA PHE A 99 1.80 16.10 0.00
C PHE A 99 1.13 17.38 0.52
N PHE A 100 1.85 18.21 1.27
CA PHE A 100 1.36 19.51 1.73
C PHE A 100 1.08 20.45 0.56
N ALA A 101 1.97 20.54 -0.42
CA ALA A 101 1.77 21.36 -1.61
C ALA A 101 0.55 20.88 -2.41
N ILE A 102 0.43 19.57 -2.65
CA ILE A 102 -0.72 18.97 -3.34
C ILE A 102 -2.01 19.28 -2.59
N THR A 103 -2.08 19.05 -1.27
CA THR A 103 -3.30 19.28 -0.49
C THR A 103 -3.64 20.77 -0.31
N ARG A 104 -2.65 21.66 -0.32
CA ARG A 104 -2.86 23.11 -0.19
C ARG A 104 -3.29 23.78 -1.50
N PHE A 105 -2.71 23.35 -2.63
CA PHE A 105 -2.95 23.97 -3.94
C PHE A 105 -3.98 23.24 -4.79
N ILE A 106 -4.29 21.97 -4.51
CA ILE A 106 -5.31 21.21 -5.22
C ILE A 106 -6.58 21.10 -4.36
N PRO A 107 -7.68 21.79 -4.74
CA PRO A 107 -8.96 21.66 -4.06
C PRO A 107 -9.44 20.20 -4.00
N MET A 108 -10.13 19.82 -2.91
CA MET A 108 -10.72 18.48 -2.72
C MET A 108 -11.55 17.99 -3.92
N LYS A 109 -12.15 18.90 -4.69
CA LYS A 109 -12.91 18.59 -5.91
C LYS A 109 -12.09 17.83 -6.97
N TYR A 110 -10.80 18.11 -7.09
CA TYR A 110 -9.93 17.40 -8.03
C TYR A 110 -9.48 16.03 -7.50
N TRP A 111 -9.41 15.86 -6.17
CA TRP A 111 -9.19 14.57 -5.54
C TRP A 111 -10.35 13.62 -5.77
N GLU A 112 -11.60 14.10 -5.65
CA GLU A 112 -12.79 13.32 -5.97
C GLU A 112 -12.86 12.94 -7.46
N ALA A 113 -12.47 13.85 -8.35
CA ALA A 113 -12.38 13.57 -9.77
C ALA A 113 -11.29 12.52 -10.08
N GLY A 114 -10.12 12.64 -9.45
CA GLY A 114 -9.03 11.65 -9.57
C GLY A 114 -9.43 10.27 -9.04
N ALA A 115 -10.13 10.21 -7.90
CA ALA A 115 -10.64 8.97 -7.34
C ALA A 115 -11.70 8.31 -8.25
N LYS A 116 -12.59 9.09 -8.86
CA LYS A 116 -13.58 8.57 -9.84
C LYS A 116 -12.92 8.03 -11.11
N VAL A 117 -11.87 8.71 -11.60
CA VAL A 117 -11.11 8.23 -12.76
C VAL A 117 -10.36 6.95 -12.41
N ALA A 118 -9.68 6.90 -11.25
CA ALA A 118 -8.99 5.69 -10.79
C ALA A 118 -9.96 4.51 -10.57
N ALA A 119 -11.14 4.76 -10.00
CA ALA A 119 -12.18 3.75 -9.83
C ALA A 119 -12.66 3.21 -11.19
N LYS A 120 -12.95 4.10 -12.15
CA LYS A 120 -13.36 3.70 -13.52
C LYS A 120 -12.29 2.87 -14.24
N TYR A 121 -11.02 3.23 -14.07
CA TYR A 121 -9.89 2.45 -14.59
C TYR A 121 -9.75 1.09 -13.89
N GLY A 122 -9.98 1.04 -12.58
CA GLY A 122 -9.98 -0.19 -11.78
C GLY A 122 -11.08 -1.15 -12.20
N GLU A 123 -12.32 -0.67 -12.31
CA GLU A 123 -13.49 -1.43 -12.78
C GLU A 123 -13.25 -2.00 -14.19
N LYS A 124 -12.75 -1.16 -15.10
CA LYS A 124 -12.38 -1.56 -16.45
C LYS A 124 -11.34 -2.69 -16.46
N SER A 125 -10.30 -2.58 -15.62
CA SER A 125 -9.26 -3.61 -15.53
C SER A 125 -9.83 -4.93 -14.98
N GLN A 126 -10.76 -4.87 -14.02
CA GLN A 126 -11.41 -6.05 -13.49
C GLN A 126 -12.33 -6.71 -14.53
N ASP A 127 -13.09 -5.90 -15.29
CA ASP A 127 -13.96 -6.41 -16.36
C ASP A 127 -13.19 -7.05 -17.50
N ILE A 128 -12.07 -6.46 -17.92
CA ILE A 128 -11.18 -7.08 -18.92
C ILE A 128 -10.67 -8.43 -18.41
N LYS A 129 -10.24 -8.50 -17.14
CA LYS A 129 -9.75 -9.75 -16.56
C LYS A 129 -10.84 -10.82 -16.50
N ARG A 130 -12.06 -10.45 -16.13
CA ARG A 130 -13.23 -11.35 -16.12
C ARG A 130 -13.54 -11.90 -17.52
N LEU A 131 -13.60 -11.02 -18.53
CA LEU A 131 -13.86 -11.43 -19.91
C LEU A 131 -12.74 -12.31 -20.48
N GLN A 132 -11.49 -12.06 -20.11
CA GLN A 132 -10.37 -12.93 -20.50
C GLN A 132 -10.48 -14.33 -19.90
N GLN A 133 -10.91 -14.45 -18.65
CA GLN A 133 -11.16 -15.75 -18.02
C GLN A 133 -12.31 -16.49 -18.70
N GLU A 134 -13.39 -15.80 -19.04
CA GLU A 134 -14.52 -16.37 -19.77
C GLU A 134 -14.11 -16.85 -21.17
N LEU A 135 -13.30 -16.05 -21.87
CA LEU A 135 -12.70 -16.42 -23.15
C LEU A 135 -11.86 -17.70 -23.03
N GLU A 136 -11.03 -17.80 -21.99
CA GLU A 136 -10.19 -18.98 -21.77
C GLU A 136 -11.03 -20.24 -21.52
N ILE A 137 -12.09 -20.14 -20.72
CA ILE A 137 -13.04 -21.23 -20.48
C ILE A 137 -13.68 -21.68 -21.80
N LYS A 138 -14.12 -20.73 -22.63
CA LYS A 138 -14.73 -21.00 -23.93
C LYS A 138 -13.74 -21.62 -24.92
N MET A 139 -12.47 -21.21 -24.92
CA MET A 139 -11.44 -21.87 -25.73
C MET A 139 -11.22 -23.33 -25.32
N ARG A 140 -11.17 -23.63 -24.01
CA ARG A 140 -11.09 -25.02 -23.52
C ARG A 140 -12.35 -25.83 -23.84
N GLU A 141 -13.52 -25.19 -23.86
CA GLU A 141 -14.77 -25.81 -24.30
C GLU A 141 -14.72 -26.17 -25.79
N ARG A 142 -14.25 -25.25 -26.64
CA ARG A 142 -14.00 -25.49 -28.07
C ARG A 142 -13.08 -26.68 -28.29
N GLU A 143 -11.96 -26.76 -27.57
CA GLU A 143 -11.02 -27.88 -27.70
C GLU A 143 -11.67 -29.22 -27.33
N ARG A 144 -12.48 -29.26 -26.27
CA ARG A 144 -13.21 -30.46 -25.86
C ARG A 144 -14.22 -30.89 -26.91
N VAL A 145 -15.03 -29.95 -27.42
CA VAL A 145 -16.03 -30.22 -28.46
C VAL A 145 -15.37 -30.65 -29.77
N GLN A 146 -14.25 -30.04 -30.14
CA GLN A 146 -13.45 -30.47 -31.29
C GLN A 146 -12.95 -31.91 -31.11
N GLY A 147 -12.53 -32.29 -29.91
CA GLY A 147 -12.17 -33.67 -29.58
C GLY A 147 -13.32 -34.65 -29.82
N TYR A 148 -14.53 -34.33 -29.33
CA TYR A 148 -15.72 -35.15 -29.56
C TYR A 148 -16.14 -35.22 -31.02
N LEU A 149 -16.03 -34.11 -31.75
CA LEU A 149 -16.29 -34.06 -33.20
C LEU A 149 -15.33 -35.00 -33.95
N ASN A 150 -14.03 -34.92 -33.67
CA ASN A 150 -13.02 -35.77 -34.30
C ASN A 150 -13.26 -37.26 -34.00
N GLN A 151 -13.65 -37.59 -32.77
CA GLN A 151 -14.00 -38.95 -32.38
C GLN A 151 -15.27 -39.44 -33.08
N ALA A 152 -16.31 -38.61 -33.19
CA ALA A 152 -17.54 -38.94 -33.91
C ALA A 152 -17.32 -39.15 -35.42
N ILE A 153 -16.38 -38.40 -36.01
CA ILE A 153 -15.95 -38.58 -37.41
C ILE A 153 -15.24 -39.94 -37.56
N ALA A 154 -14.30 -40.26 -36.67
CA ALA A 154 -13.58 -41.54 -36.69
C ALA A 154 -14.52 -42.75 -36.51
N ASP A 155 -15.53 -42.62 -35.65
CA ASP A 155 -16.52 -43.66 -35.36
C ASP A 155 -17.64 -43.74 -36.43
N GLY A 156 -17.65 -42.86 -37.44
CA GLY A 156 -18.67 -42.85 -38.51
C GLY A 156 -20.08 -42.41 -38.07
N ARG A 157 -20.23 -41.79 -36.89
CA ARG A 157 -21.52 -41.36 -36.32
C ARG A 157 -22.02 -40.06 -36.93
N ARG A 158 -22.57 -40.11 -38.16
CA ARG A 158 -23.02 -38.92 -38.93
C ARG A 158 -23.94 -37.95 -38.17
N ARG A 159 -24.84 -38.44 -37.33
CA ARG A 159 -25.78 -37.60 -36.56
C ARG A 159 -25.07 -36.80 -35.47
N ASP A 160 -24.11 -37.41 -34.79
CA ASP A 160 -23.31 -36.77 -33.74
C ASP A 160 -22.37 -35.73 -34.34
N VAL A 161 -21.79 -36.02 -35.52
CA VAL A 161 -20.93 -35.07 -36.26
C VAL A 161 -21.67 -33.77 -36.54
N GLN A 162 -22.91 -33.84 -37.04
CA GLN A 162 -23.71 -32.63 -37.28
C GLN A 162 -24.00 -31.86 -35.97
N MET A 163 -24.33 -32.57 -34.89
CA MET A 163 -24.61 -31.95 -33.60
C MET A 163 -23.37 -31.23 -33.04
N TRP A 164 -22.22 -31.90 -33.01
CA TRP A 164 -20.97 -31.32 -32.52
C TRP A 164 -20.49 -30.16 -33.39
N GLN A 165 -20.71 -30.22 -34.71
CA GLN A 165 -20.37 -29.11 -35.61
C GLN A 165 -21.21 -27.86 -35.33
N ILE A 166 -22.51 -28.02 -35.03
CA ILE A 166 -23.39 -26.90 -34.67
C ILE A 166 -22.89 -26.26 -33.36
N GLN A 167 -22.62 -27.08 -32.34
CA GLN A 167 -22.10 -26.59 -31.06
C GLN A 167 -20.74 -25.90 -31.18
N LEU A 168 -19.84 -26.44 -32.02
CA LEU A 168 -18.54 -25.82 -32.29
C LEU A 168 -18.71 -24.43 -32.90
N ASN A 169 -19.60 -24.29 -33.90
CA ASN A 169 -19.88 -23.02 -34.55
C ASN A 169 -20.50 -21.99 -33.57
N GLU A 170 -21.33 -22.44 -32.62
CA GLU A 170 -21.87 -21.58 -31.57
C GLU A 170 -20.78 -21.09 -30.62
N ILE A 171 -19.90 -21.98 -30.16
CA ILE A 171 -18.78 -21.62 -29.28
C ILE A 171 -17.82 -20.64 -29.99
N GLU A 172 -17.53 -20.86 -31.27
CA GLU A 172 -16.67 -19.95 -32.06
C GLU A 172 -17.27 -18.54 -32.17
N ARG A 173 -18.59 -18.44 -32.39
CA ARG A 173 -19.28 -17.14 -32.39
C ARG A 173 -19.22 -16.44 -31.03
N GLU A 174 -19.32 -17.19 -29.93
CA GLU A 174 -19.20 -16.63 -28.58
C GLU A 174 -17.76 -16.14 -28.30
N ILE A 175 -16.76 -16.92 -28.69
CA ILE A 175 -15.34 -16.55 -28.60
C ILE A 175 -15.08 -15.24 -29.35
N ASP A 176 -15.59 -15.10 -30.57
CA ASP A 176 -15.38 -13.89 -31.38
C ASP A 176 -16.06 -12.67 -30.75
N ARG A 177 -17.28 -12.82 -30.20
CA ARG A 177 -17.95 -11.75 -29.45
C ARG A 177 -17.14 -11.31 -28.23
N LEU A 178 -16.60 -12.26 -27.47
CA LEU A 178 -15.77 -11.97 -26.30
C LEU A 178 -14.48 -11.24 -26.69
N LYS A 179 -13.81 -11.66 -27.77
CA LYS A 179 -12.61 -10.97 -28.28
C LYS A 179 -12.90 -9.53 -28.68
N ILE A 180 -13.96 -9.32 -29.48
CA ILE A 180 -14.38 -7.97 -29.90
C ILE A 180 -14.66 -7.11 -28.67
N ARG A 181 -15.39 -7.64 -27.68
CA ARG A 181 -15.73 -6.88 -26.47
C ARG A 181 -14.52 -6.50 -25.63
N ILE A 182 -13.54 -7.41 -25.49
CA ILE A 182 -12.27 -7.11 -24.81
C ILE A 182 -11.51 -6.01 -25.56
N GLU A 183 -11.50 -6.06 -26.90
CA GLU A 183 -10.79 -5.09 -27.72
C GLU A 183 -11.44 -3.70 -27.68
N GLU A 184 -12.77 -3.63 -27.70
CA GLU A 184 -13.55 -2.40 -27.49
C GLU A 184 -13.24 -1.77 -26.13
N LEU A 185 -13.27 -2.57 -25.06
CA LEU A 185 -12.95 -2.09 -23.72
C LEU A 185 -11.52 -1.58 -23.67
N LYS A 186 -10.54 -2.28 -24.27
CA LYS A 186 -9.16 -1.79 -24.33
C LYS A 186 -9.03 -0.44 -25.06
N LYS A 187 -9.79 -0.22 -26.14
CA LYS A 187 -9.75 1.00 -26.96
C LYS A 187 -10.45 2.21 -26.34
N MET A 188 -11.41 2.02 -25.43
CA MET A 188 -12.06 3.14 -24.72
C MET A 188 -11.13 3.78 -23.68
N PRO A 189 -10.94 5.11 -23.64
CA PRO A 189 -10.12 5.78 -22.62
C PRO A 189 -10.75 5.82 -21.22
#